data_AF-A0A2N2WUI5-F1
#
_entry.id   AF-A0A2N2WUI5-F1
#
_cell.length_a   1.000
_cell.length_b   1.000
_cell.length_c   1.000
_cell.angle_alpha   90.00
_cell.angle_beta   90.00
_cell.angle_gamma   90.00
#
_symmetry.space_group_name_H-M   'P 1'
#
loop_
_entity.id
_entity.type
_entity.pdbx_description
1 polymer ?
#
loop_
_entity_poly.entity_id
_entity_poly.type
_entity_poly.pdbx_seq_one_letter_code
_entity_poly.pdbx_strand_id
1 'polypeptide(L)' 'MRKNIILICLSLSILSAYAQVDKSSDLYKAILSNDSLLFNVGFNTCDITQFENLLSENFEFFHDKDSISHKKEFLYNLK' A
#
# COMPACT_ATOMS: atom_id res chain seq x y z
N MET A 1 -40.04 -11.39 -15.95
CA MET A 1 -39.38 -10.51 -16.94
C MET A 1 -38.86 -9.21 -16.33
N ARG A 2 -39.68 -8.36 -15.67
CA ARG A 2 -39.24 -7.08 -15.06
C ARG A 2 -38.10 -7.22 -14.02
N LYS A 3 -38.17 -8.24 -13.13
CA LYS A 3 -37.10 -8.55 -12.16
C LYS A 3 -35.76 -8.89 -12.84
N ASN A 4 -35.80 -9.64 -13.95
CA ASN A 4 -34.61 -10.05 -14.67
C ASN A 4 -33.95 -8.86 -15.37
N ILE A 5 -34.74 -7.88 -15.85
CA ILE A 5 -34.23 -6.63 -16.42
C ILE A 5 -33.51 -5.80 -15.36
N ILE A 6 -34.09 -5.67 -14.16
CA ILE A 6 -33.45 -4.93 -13.05
C ILE A 6 -32.11 -5.59 -12.67
N LEU A 7 -32.07 -6.92 -12.60
CA LEU A 7 -30.86 -7.65 -12.26
C LEU A 7 -29.76 -7.48 -13.33
N ILE A 8 -30.14 -7.47 -14.61
CA ILE A 8 -29.22 -7.21 -15.73
C ILE A 8 -28.71 -5.76 -15.70
N CYS A 9 -29.57 -4.78 -15.43
CA CYS A 9 -29.13 -3.39 -15.29
C CYS A 9 -28.15 -3.22 -14.12
N LEU A 10 -28.40 -3.91 -13.00
CA LEU A 10 -27.52 -3.87 -11.84
C LEU A 10 -26.15 -4.50 -12.15
N SER A 11 -26.11 -5.65 -12.84
CA SER A 11 -24.84 -6.28 -13.21
C SER A 11 -24.03 -5.49 -14.24
N LEU A 12 -24.67 -4.82 -15.20
CA LEU A 12 -23.98 -3.95 -16.16
C LEU A 12 -23.31 -2.73 -15.50
N SER A 13 -23.90 -2.20 -14.42
CA SER A 13 -23.32 -1.03 -13.72
C SER A 13 -21.97 -1.32 -13.03
N ILE A 14 -21.67 -2.59 -12.71
CA ILE A 14 -20.41 -3.01 -12.08
C ILE A 14 -19.24 -2.94 -13.08
N LEU A 15 -19.51 -3.09 -14.38
CA LEU A 15 -18.48 -3.09 -15.43
C LEU A 15 -17.85 -1.70 -15.68
N SER A 16 -18.52 -0.64 -15.23
CA SER A 16 -18.06 0.75 -15.37
C SER A 16 -17.41 1.31 -14.10
N ALA A 17 -17.24 0.49 -13.06
CA ALA A 17 -16.65 0.91 -11.80
C ALA A 17 -15.11 0.88 -11.87
N TYR A 18 -14.51 2.06 -12.06
CA TYR A 18 -13.06 2.25 -11.97
C TYR A 18 -12.70 2.77 -10.59
N ALA A 19 -12.36 1.86 -9.67
CA ALA A 19 -11.95 2.22 -8.31
C ALA A 19 -10.44 2.47 -8.17
N GLN A 20 -9.64 1.97 -9.12
CA GLN A 20 -8.18 2.12 -9.10
C GLN A 20 -7.76 3.37 -9.87
N VAL A 21 -6.77 4.09 -9.33
CA VAL A 21 -6.12 5.18 -10.05
C VAL A 21 -5.43 4.64 -11.31
N ASP A 22 -5.37 5.44 -12.37
CA ASP A 22 -4.70 5.07 -13.61
C ASP A 22 -3.20 4.79 -13.38
N LYS A 23 -2.65 3.77 -14.04
CA LYS A 23 -1.25 3.36 -13.89
C LYS A 23 -0.25 4.38 -14.43
N SER A 24 -0.69 5.24 -15.33
CA SER A 24 0.11 6.35 -15.84
C SER A 24 0.11 7.55 -14.90
N SER A 25 -0.75 7.57 -13.87
CA SER A 25 -0.81 8.66 -12.89
C SER A 25 0.48 8.79 -12.08
N ASP A 26 0.80 10.01 -11.69
CA ASP A 26 1.95 10.30 -10.85
C ASP A 26 1.82 9.64 -9.47
N LEU A 27 0.60 9.56 -8.93
CA LEU A 27 0.33 8.87 -7.66
C LEU A 27 0.69 7.38 -7.75
N TYR A 28 0.25 6.70 -8.80
CA TYR A 28 0.55 5.27 -8.99
C TYR A 28 2.06 5.02 -9.11
N LYS A 29 2.73 5.83 -9.93
CA LYS A 29 4.18 5.74 -10.14
C LYS A 29 4.95 6.02 -8.86
N ALA A 30 4.54 7.02 -8.07
CA ALA A 30 5.16 7.36 -6.80
C ALA A 30 5.04 6.21 -5.79
N ILE A 31 3.85 5.61 -5.65
CA ILE A 31 3.64 4.46 -4.76
C ILE A 31 4.52 3.29 -5.18
N LEU A 32 4.54 2.92 -6.47
CA LEU A 32 5.38 1.82 -6.97
C LEU A 32 6.88 2.07 -6.76
N SER A 33 7.33 3.31 -6.97
CA SER A 33 8.74 3.66 -6.75
C SER A 33 9.11 3.51 -5.28
N ASN A 34 8.28 4.01 -4.36
CA ASN A 34 8.54 3.91 -2.92
C ASN A 34 8.46 2.47 -2.41
N ASP A 35 7.52 1.67 -2.93
CA ASP A 35 7.43 0.23 -2.63
C ASP A 35 8.71 -0.51 -3.02
N SER A 36 9.22 -0.27 -4.24
CA SER A 36 10.48 -0.86 -4.68
C SER A 36 11.67 -0.41 -3.84
N LEU A 37 11.74 0.87 -3.46
CA LEU A 37 12.80 1.35 -2.57
C LEU A 37 12.72 0.69 -1.19
N LEU A 38 11.52 0.53 -0.64
CA LEU A 38 11.34 -0.06 0.69
C LEU A 38 11.70 -1.55 0.70
N PHE A 39 11.23 -2.33 -0.27
CA PHE A 39 11.38 -3.79 -0.25
C PHE A 39 12.54 -4.30 -1.09
N ASN A 40 12.71 -3.84 -2.33
CA ASN A 40 13.78 -4.36 -3.19
C ASN A 40 15.15 -3.82 -2.79
N VAL A 41 15.22 -2.56 -2.36
CA VAL A 41 16.47 -1.96 -1.88
C VAL A 41 16.55 -2.13 -0.35
N GLY A 42 15.64 -1.53 0.41
CA GLY A 42 15.71 -1.53 1.87
C GLY A 42 15.72 -2.94 2.46
N PHE A 43 14.66 -3.71 2.27
CA PHE A 43 14.51 -5.03 2.89
C PHE A 43 15.47 -6.07 2.30
N ASN A 44 15.42 -6.30 0.98
CA ASN A 44 16.15 -7.38 0.33
C ASN A 44 17.68 -7.18 0.32
N THR A 45 18.17 -5.95 0.46
CA THR A 45 19.61 -5.66 0.52
C THR A 45 20.08 -5.14 1.88
N CYS A 46 19.19 -5.13 2.88
CA CYS A 46 19.45 -4.62 4.23
C CYS A 46 19.91 -3.15 4.28
N ASP A 47 19.48 -2.32 3.32
CA ASP A 47 19.73 -0.88 3.33
C ASP A 47 18.72 -0.15 4.23
N ILE A 48 19.03 -0.10 5.53
CA ILE A 48 18.16 0.51 6.55
C ILE A 48 17.90 2.00 6.29
N THR A 49 18.77 2.68 5.55
CA THR A 49 18.60 4.11 5.24
C THR A 49 17.32 4.39 4.43
N GLN A 50 16.85 3.40 3.65
CA GLN A 50 15.57 3.51 2.94
C GLN A 50 14.39 3.63 3.92
N PHE A 51 14.39 2.86 5.02
CA PHE A 51 13.35 2.94 6.04
C PHE A 51 13.44 4.25 6.83
N GLU A 52 14.65 4.73 7.13
CA GLU A 52 14.85 6.02 7.82
C GLU A 52 14.28 7.20 7.02
N ASN A 53 14.49 7.18 5.70
CA ASN A 53 14.08 8.25 4.78
C ASN A 53 12.60 8.17 4.38
N LEU A 54 12.06 6.96 4.17
CA LEU A 54 10.70 6.79 3.63
C LEU A 54 9.61 6.78 4.72
N LEU A 55 9.93 6.36 5.94
CA LEU A 55 8.93 6.29 7.01
C LEU A 55 8.66 7.67 7.62
N SER A 56 7.38 8.00 7.79
CA SER A 56 6.93 9.21 8.49
C SER A 56 7.41 9.22 9.94
N GLU A 57 7.66 10.41 10.49
CA GLU A 57 7.95 10.58 11.93
C GLU A 57 6.82 10.05 12.83
N ASN A 58 5.58 10.04 12.32
CA ASN A 58 4.40 9.49 13.02
C ASN A 58 4.12 8.02 12.63
N PHE A 59 5.13 7.29 12.16
CA PHE A 59 4.94 5.89 11.76
C PHE A 59 4.62 4.98 12.97
N GLU A 60 3.64 4.12 12.76
CA GLU A 60 3.18 3.11 13.69
C GLU A 60 3.17 1.74 12.99
N PHE A 61 3.86 0.77 13.58
CA PHE A 61 3.90 -0.59 13.10
C PHE A 61 3.18 -1.51 14.08
N PHE A 62 2.13 -2.16 13.60
CA PHE A 62 1.36 -3.14 14.35
C PHE A 62 1.89 -4.53 14.00
N HIS A 63 2.58 -5.15 14.96
CA HIS A 63 3.05 -6.52 14.79
C HIS A 63 1.96 -7.50 15.24
N ASP A 64 1.96 -8.72 14.70
CA ASP A 64 0.98 -9.75 15.04
C ASP A 64 1.32 -10.45 16.37
N LYS A 65 2.63 -10.56 16.67
CA LYS A 65 3.17 -11.18 17.87
C LYS A 65 3.47 -10.16 18.98
N ASP A 66 3.95 -8.99 18.59
CA ASP A 66 4.29 -7.91 19.51
C ASP A 66 3.23 -6.81 19.37
N SER A 67 3.15 -5.89 20.33
CA SER A 67 2.20 -4.78 20.24
C SER A 67 2.63 -3.75 19.16
N ILE A 68 2.08 -2.55 19.26
CA ILE A 68 2.52 -1.39 18.47
C ILE A 68 3.99 -1.06 18.74
N SER A 69 4.72 -0.70 17.68
CA SER A 69 6.05 -0.06 17.74
C SER A 69 6.06 1.22 16.90
N HIS A 70 6.71 2.26 17.41
CA HIS A 70 6.87 3.53 16.70
C HIS A 70 8.18 3.56 15.91
N LYS A 71 8.34 4.49 14.96
CA LYS A 71 9.52 4.58 14.04
C LYS A 71 10.86 4.23 14.69
N LYS A 72 11.20 4.85 15.81
CA LYS A 72 12.49 4.63 16.49
C LYS A 72 12.67 3.18 16.96
N GLU A 73 11.63 2.59 17.56
CA GLU A 73 11.65 1.21 18.04
C GLU A 73 11.67 0.22 16.87
N PHE A 74 10.84 0.47 15.85
CA PHE A 74 10.83 -0.32 14.63
C PHE A 74 12.22 -0.36 13.97
N LEU A 75 12.85 0.80 13.76
CA LEU A 75 14.19 0.88 13.15
C LEU A 75 15.29 0.26 14.02
N TYR A 76 15.15 0.28 15.35
CA TYR A 76 16.06 -0.40 16.25
C TYR A 76 15.93 -1.92 16.11
N ASN A 77 14.71 -2.44 16.03
CA ASN A 77 14.43 -3.87 15.92
C ASN A 77 14.69 -4.44 14.51
N LEU A 78 14.77 -3.58 13.49
CA LEU A 78 15.04 -3.97 12.11
C LEU A 78 16.53 -4.31 11.85
N LYS A 79 17.44 -3.87 12.74
CA LYS A 79 18.89 -4.10 12.68
C LYS A 79 19.29 -5.42 13.32
#